data_AF-E1SPB5-F1
#
_entry.id   AF-E1SPB5-F1
#
_cell.length_a   1.000
_cell.length_b   1.000
_cell.length_c   1.000
_cell.angle_alpha   90.00
_cell.angle_beta   90.00
_cell.angle_gamma   90.00
#
_symmetry.space_group_name_H-M   'P 1'
#
loop_
_entity.id
_entity.type
_entity.pdbx_description
1 polymer ?
#
loop_
_entity_poly.entity_id
_entity_poly.type
_entity_poly.pdbx_seq_one_letter_code
_entity_poly.pdbx_strand_id
1 'polypeptide(L)'
;MNRRYLSDQHQGLEWELMKEQSGALGRAGKALKAAIADYRALPEDDPGRDAALQAVCDAVWNLEMQREFVGFVDQNLDAILAEFDVPAEALARRGARS
;
A
#
# COMPACT_ATOMS: atom_id res chain seq x y z
N MET A 1 16.91 -20.00 -34.12
CA MET A 1 16.36 -19.52 -32.82
C MET A 1 14.96 -20.09 -32.66
N ASN A 2 14.73 -21.01 -31.72
CA ASN A 2 13.52 -21.84 -31.67
C ASN A 2 12.41 -21.15 -30.85
N ARG A 3 11.16 -21.08 -31.36
CA ARG A 3 10.04 -20.33 -30.76
C ARG A 3 9.70 -20.75 -29.32
N ARG A 4 10.00 -22.00 -28.95
CA ARG A 4 9.85 -22.54 -27.59
C ARG A 4 10.80 -21.94 -26.56
N TYR A 5 11.98 -21.46 -26.96
CA TYR A 5 12.94 -20.85 -26.04
C TYR A 5 12.51 -19.44 -25.62
N LEU A 6 11.91 -18.68 -26.54
CA LEU A 6 11.37 -17.35 -26.25
C LEU A 6 10.16 -17.42 -25.32
N SER A 7 9.28 -18.43 -25.48
CA SER A 7 8.15 -18.62 -24.58
C SER A 7 8.57 -18.99 -23.16
N ASP A 8 9.57 -19.87 -22.99
CA ASP A 8 10.05 -20.30 -21.67
C ASP A 8 10.74 -19.15 -20.90
N GLN A 9 11.50 -18.32 -21.61
CA GLN A 9 12.11 -17.11 -21.04
C GLN A 9 11.06 -16.05 -20.67
N HIS A 10 10.01 -15.89 -21.47
CA HIS A 10 8.90 -15.00 -21.12
C HIS A 10 8.16 -15.47 -19.86
N GLN A 11 7.91 -16.78 -19.73
CA GLN A 11 7.24 -17.34 -18.55
C GLN A 11 8.08 -17.20 -17.27
N GLY A 12 9.42 -17.32 -17.38
CA GLY A 12 10.32 -17.07 -16.25
C GLY A 12 10.28 -15.61 -15.76
N LEU A 13 10.33 -14.66 -16.70
CA LEU A 13 10.27 -13.22 -16.39
C LEU A 13 8.92 -12.80 -15.79
N GLU A 14 7.81 -13.32 -16.31
CA GLU A 14 6.47 -13.06 -15.76
C GLU A 14 6.34 -13.54 -14.31
N TRP A 15 6.93 -14.69 -13.99
CA TRP A 15 6.89 -15.24 -12.63
C TRP A 15 7.75 -14.44 -11.64
N GLU A 16 8.95 -14.00 -12.05
CA GLU A 16 9.78 -13.12 -11.23
C GLU A 16 9.11 -11.76 -10.99
N LEU A 17 8.47 -11.20 -12.02
CA LEU A 17 7.70 -9.97 -11.91
C LEU A 17 6.54 -10.13 -10.93
N MET A 18 5.77 -11.22 -11.03
CA MET A 18 4.65 -11.50 -10.13
C MET A 18 5.11 -11.66 -8.68
N LYS A 19 6.26 -12.29 -8.46
CA LYS A 19 6.88 -12.39 -7.12
C LYS A 19 7.27 -11.03 -6.56
N GLU A 20 7.92 -10.19 -7.36
CA GLU A 20 8.33 -8.87 -6.92
C GLU A 20 7.11 -7.99 -6.60
N GLN A 21 6.08 -8.03 -7.45
CA GLN A 21 4.81 -7.34 -7.25
C GLN A 21 4.09 -7.79 -5.96
N SER A 22 3.98 -9.11 -5.74
CA SER A 22 3.44 -9.68 -4.50
C SER A 22 4.24 -9.24 -3.27
N GLY A 23 5.58 -9.24 -3.38
CA GLY A 23 6.48 -8.77 -2.34
C GLY A 23 6.29 -7.27 -2.03
N ALA A 24 6.22 -6.42 -3.04
CA ALA A 24 6.01 -4.99 -2.90
C ALA A 24 4.67 -4.67 -2.24
N LEU A 25 3.59 -5.32 -2.66
CA LEU A 25 2.27 -5.14 -2.08
C LEU A 25 2.24 -5.58 -0.60
N GLY A 26 2.85 -6.73 -0.29
CA GLY A 26 2.98 -7.21 1.09
C GLY A 26 3.81 -6.30 1.99
N ARG A 27 4.86 -5.65 1.46
CA ARG A 27 5.65 -4.65 2.20
C ARG A 27 4.83 -3.38 2.47
N ALA A 28 4.09 -2.90 1.48
CA ALA A 28 3.24 -1.71 1.63
C ALA A 28 2.13 -1.93 2.68
N GLY A 29 1.46 -3.09 2.66
CA GLY A 29 0.46 -3.43 3.69
C GLY A 29 1.06 -3.51 5.10
N LYS A 30 2.25 -4.10 5.26
CA LYS A 30 2.95 -4.12 6.56
C LYS A 30 3.32 -2.71 7.04
N ALA A 31 3.76 -1.84 6.13
CA ALA A 31 4.09 -0.46 6.45
C ALA A 31 2.85 0.32 6.94
N LEU A 32 1.71 0.17 6.27
CA LEU A 32 0.45 0.76 6.72
C LEU A 32 0.05 0.27 8.12
N LYS A 33 0.14 -1.05 8.35
CA LYS A 33 -0.17 -1.62 9.67
C LYS A 33 0.74 -1.06 10.78
N ALA A 34 2.02 -0.90 10.50
CA ALA A 34 2.97 -0.31 11.44
C ALA A 34 2.64 1.17 11.71
N ALA A 35 2.43 1.98 10.67
CA ALA A 35 2.09 3.38 10.83
C ALA A 35 0.82 3.61 11.65
N ILE A 36 -0.22 2.78 11.43
CA ILE A 36 -1.46 2.82 12.23
C ILE A 36 -1.16 2.49 13.70
N ALA A 37 -0.36 1.46 13.96
CA ALA A 37 0.00 1.07 15.32
C ALA A 37 0.78 2.18 16.02
N ASP A 38 1.75 2.80 15.33
CA ASP A 38 2.56 3.90 15.85
C ASP A 38 1.68 5.12 16.18
N TYR A 39 0.78 5.52 15.27
CA TYR A 39 -0.17 6.60 15.53
C TYR A 39 -1.05 6.33 16.76
N ARG A 40 -1.55 5.10 16.90
CA ARG A 40 -2.43 4.70 18.01
C ARG A 40 -1.71 4.58 19.35
N ALA A 41 -0.41 4.31 19.33
CA ALA A 41 0.40 4.21 20.54
C ALA A 41 0.70 5.58 21.17
N LEU A 42 0.60 6.67 20.38
CA LEU A 42 0.81 8.02 20.87
C LEU A 42 -0.41 8.51 21.67
N PRO A 43 -0.19 9.27 22.76
CA PRO A 43 -1.23 10.08 23.39
C PRO A 43 -1.87 11.10 22.43
N GLU A 44 -3.06 11.61 22.76
CA GLU A 44 -3.75 12.63 21.94
C GLU A 44 -3.00 13.97 21.90
N ASP A 45 -2.34 14.33 22.99
CA ASP A 45 -1.56 15.56 23.17
C ASP A 45 -0.08 15.41 22.76
N ASP A 46 0.30 14.25 22.22
CA ASP A 46 1.67 14.00 21.80
C ASP A 46 2.02 14.90 20.59
N PRO A 47 3.10 15.70 20.67
CA PRO A 47 3.48 16.60 19.58
C PRO A 47 3.86 15.85 18.28
N GLY A 48 4.21 14.57 18.36
CA GLY A 48 4.50 13.70 17.22
C GLY A 48 3.26 13.07 16.58
N ARG A 49 2.08 13.21 17.19
CA ARG A 49 0.84 12.60 16.71
C ARG A 49 0.49 13.04 15.28
N ASP A 50 0.71 14.31 14.98
CA ASP A 50 0.36 14.88 13.68
C ASP A 50 1.28 14.37 12.56
N ALA A 51 2.55 14.11 12.88
CA ALA A 51 3.51 13.47 11.99
C ALA A 51 3.21 11.98 11.80
N ALA A 52 2.85 11.27 12.87
CA ALA A 52 2.40 9.88 12.79
C ALA A 52 1.13 9.74 11.94
N LEU A 53 0.18 10.68 12.07
CA LEU A 53 -1.01 10.72 11.24
C LEU A 53 -0.67 10.94 9.76
N GLN A 54 0.31 11.80 9.46
CA GLN A 54 0.80 11.98 8.10
C GLN A 54 1.45 10.70 7.56
N ALA A 55 2.24 9.99 8.38
CA ALA A 55 2.83 8.71 7.98
C ALA A 55 1.76 7.65 7.63
N VAL A 56 0.62 7.66 8.34
CA VAL A 56 -0.53 6.82 7.97
C VAL A 56 -1.09 7.23 6.60
N CYS A 57 -1.28 8.53 6.35
CA CYS A 57 -1.76 9.03 5.05
C CYS A 57 -0.85 8.58 3.91
N ASP A 58 0.46 8.73 4.09
CA ASP A 58 1.47 8.36 3.08
C ASP A 58 1.49 6.85 2.84
N ALA A 59 1.32 6.04 3.90
CA ALA A 59 1.27 4.59 3.78
C ALA A 59 0.00 4.10 3.07
N VAL A 60 -1.15 4.75 3.29
CA VAL A 60 -2.39 4.48 2.53
C VAL A 60 -2.16 4.78 1.05
N TRP A 61 -1.66 5.98 0.72
CA TRP A 61 -1.38 6.37 -0.66
C TRP A 61 -0.42 5.40 -1.35
N ASN A 62 0.67 5.02 -0.67
CA ASN A 62 1.63 4.07 -1.21
C ASN A 62 0.98 2.70 -1.49
N LEU A 63 0.11 2.22 -0.61
CA LEU A 63 -0.62 0.97 -0.83
C LEU A 63 -1.58 1.08 -2.01
N GLU A 64 -2.29 2.19 -2.17
CA GLU A 64 -3.13 2.46 -3.34
C GLU A 64 -2.31 2.40 -4.64
N MET A 65 -1.17 3.10 -4.70
CA MET A 65 -0.29 3.07 -5.88
C MET A 65 0.24 1.67 -6.19
N GLN A 66 0.64 0.89 -5.17
CA GLN A 66 1.09 -0.48 -5.39
C GLN A 66 -0.04 -1.35 -5.94
N ARG A 67 -1.28 -1.17 -5.49
CA ARG A 67 -2.45 -1.88 -6.02
C ARG A 67 -2.71 -1.52 -7.48
N GLU A 68 -2.58 -0.25 -7.85
CA GLU A 68 -2.69 0.20 -9.26
C GLU A 68 -1.62 -0.43 -10.15
N PHE A 69 -0.35 -0.46 -9.70
CA PHE A 69 0.75 -1.03 -10.47
C PHE A 69 0.63 -2.54 -10.72
N VAL A 70 -0.13 -3.25 -9.89
CA VAL A 70 -0.43 -4.68 -10.09
C VAL A 70 -1.78 -4.94 -10.76
N GLY A 71 -2.48 -3.89 -11.21
CA GLY A 71 -3.67 -3.97 -12.05
C GLY A 71 -5.01 -3.74 -11.34
N PHE A 72 -5.02 -3.34 -10.06
CA PHE A 72 -6.24 -2.94 -9.36
C PHE A 72 -6.45 -1.43 -9.48
N VAL A 73 -7.37 -1.01 -10.35
CA VAL A 73 -7.62 0.42 -10.63
C VAL A 73 -8.88 0.97 -9.97
N ASP A 74 -9.81 0.10 -9.56
CA ASP A 74 -11.09 0.49 -8.99
C ASP A 74 -11.15 0.16 -7.49
N GLN A 75 -11.84 1.01 -6.72
CA GLN A 75 -12.20 0.76 -5.31
C GLN A 75 -11.00 0.46 -4.38
N ASN A 76 -9.81 1.01 -4.69
CA ASN A 76 -8.60 0.76 -3.89
C ASN A 76 -8.76 1.20 -2.44
N LEU A 77 -9.33 2.38 -2.20
CA LEU A 77 -9.58 2.85 -0.84
C LEU A 77 -10.54 1.92 -0.08
N ASP A 78 -11.64 1.48 -0.70
CA ASP A 78 -12.61 0.58 -0.06
C ASP A 78 -11.97 -0.76 0.31
N ALA A 79 -11.15 -1.32 -0.59
CA ALA A 79 -10.42 -2.55 -0.34
C ALA A 79 -9.40 -2.40 0.81
N ILE A 80 -8.74 -1.24 0.91
CA ILE A 80 -7.84 -0.94 2.03
C ILE A 80 -8.63 -0.79 3.33
N LEU A 81 -9.74 -0.07 3.33
CA LEU A 81 -10.59 0.14 4.51
C LEU A 81 -11.24 -1.15 5.02
N ALA A 82 -11.47 -2.12 4.15
CA ALA A 82 -11.98 -3.43 4.53
C ALA A 82 -10.96 -4.28 5.31
N GLU A 83 -9.66 -4.04 5.12
CA GLU A 83 -8.57 -4.84 5.71
C GLU A 83 -7.82 -4.11 6.82
N PHE A 84 -7.74 -2.78 6.75
CA PHE A 84 -6.99 -1.92 7.66
C PHE A 84 -7.90 -0.97 8.42
N ASP A 85 -7.71 -0.90 9.73
CA ASP A 85 -8.44 0.01 10.62
C ASP A 85 -7.81 1.43 10.56
N VAL A 86 -7.93 2.06 9.39
CA VAL A 86 -7.35 3.38 9.11
C VAL A 86 -8.08 4.45 9.93
N PRO A 87 -7.34 5.29 10.71
CA PRO A 87 -7.92 6.42 11.45
C PRO A 87 -8.74 7.36 10.56
N ALA A 88 -9.92 7.77 11.04
CA ALA A 88 -10.81 8.67 10.31
C ALA A 88 -10.17 10.02 10.00
N GLU A 89 -9.28 10.49 10.88
CA GLU A 89 -8.52 11.72 10.73
C GLU A 89 -7.57 11.65 9.51
N ALA A 90 -7.04 10.47 9.20
CA ALA A 90 -6.19 10.27 8.02
C ALA A 90 -7.01 10.35 6.74
N LEU A 91 -8.23 9.80 6.75
CA LEU A 91 -9.16 9.87 5.62
C LEU A 91 -9.64 11.31 5.36
N ALA A 92 -9.97 12.03 6.43
CA ALA A 92 -10.35 13.44 6.35
C ALA A 92 -9.21 14.30 5.77
N ARG A 93 -7.98 14.06 6.22
CA ARG A 93 -6.78 14.77 5.71
C ARG A 93 -6.48 14.45 4.25
N ARG A 94 -6.68 13.20 3.81
CA ARG A 94 -6.54 12.79 2.40
C ARG A 94 -7.58 13.49 1.51
N GLY A 95 -8.83 13.55 1.94
CA GLY A 95 -9.91 14.23 1.21
C GLY A 95 -9.70 15.74 1.04
N ALA A 96 -9.00 16.39 1.96
CA ALA A 96 -8.65 17.82 1.86
C ALA A 96 -7.56 18.14 0.82
N ARG A 97 -6.89 17.12 0.26
CA ARG A 97 -5.84 17.27 -0.77
C ARG A 97 -6.27 16.82 -2.18
N SER A 98 -7.55 16.46 -2.36
CA SER A 98 -8.15 15.97 -3.61
C SER A 98 -8.71 17.10 -4.48
#